data_AF-C2JVH4-F1
#
_entry.id   AF-C2JVH4-F1
#
_cell.length_a   1.000
_cell.length_b   1.000
_cell.length_c   1.000
_cell.angle_alpha   90.00
_cell.angle_beta   90.00
_cell.angle_gamma   90.00
#
_symmetry.space_group_name_H-M   'P 1'
#
loop_
_entity.id
_entity.type
_entity.pdbx_description
1 polymer ?
#
loop_
_entity_poly.entity_id
_entity_poly.type
_entity_poly.pdbx_seq_one_letter_code
_entity_poly.pdbx_strand_id
1 'polypeptide(L)'
;MTTGRINKHWTKEELERFNDEAILAADTNAVLNFDELAEMFGRTVSGVKHVANKLRREGKMPKYDRNNQQDKYRSFYSEKEKKMIASLVADHYSFEEIARITGRTKFSIAHFWRKHGHPLARSWSSEEESLLLDIIKFDRYGVVTNYKELQEILNRQYNSIRVEVYKLRKRGKLQRAERNGMPEEKREEFKRYVHRFFVKSV
;
A
#
# COMPACT_ATOMS: atom_id res chain seq x y z
N MET A 1 -34.32 -27.02 0.27
CA MET A 1 -34.85 -26.58 1.58
C MET A 1 -35.07 -25.08 1.50
N THR A 2 -36.29 -24.64 1.72
CA THR A 2 -36.78 -23.28 1.49
C THR A 2 -36.13 -22.33 2.50
N THR A 3 -35.14 -21.54 2.09
CA THR A 3 -34.53 -20.51 2.94
C THR A 3 -35.53 -19.39 3.15
N GLY A 4 -36.30 -19.49 4.24
CA GLY A 4 -37.14 -18.40 4.74
C GLY A 4 -36.30 -17.13 4.92
N ARG A 5 -36.94 -15.95 4.80
CA ARG A 5 -36.30 -14.66 5.08
C ARG A 5 -35.72 -14.69 6.50
N ILE A 6 -34.40 -14.81 6.60
CA ILE A 6 -33.68 -14.75 7.87
C ILE A 6 -33.95 -13.38 8.47
N ASN A 7 -34.43 -13.35 9.72
CA ASN A 7 -34.71 -12.12 10.44
C ASN A 7 -33.41 -11.28 10.53
N LYS A 8 -33.48 -10.03 10.08
CA LYS A 8 -32.33 -9.12 10.12
C LYS A 8 -31.87 -8.83 11.55
N HIS A 9 -32.80 -8.92 12.52
CA HIS A 9 -32.53 -8.67 13.93
C HIS A 9 -32.20 -9.96 14.68
N TRP A 10 -31.36 -9.84 15.69
CA TRP A 10 -31.04 -10.93 16.62
C TRP A 10 -31.92 -10.80 17.85
N THR A 11 -32.60 -11.88 18.22
CA THR A 11 -33.38 -11.94 19.46
C THR A 11 -32.45 -12.10 20.67
N LYS A 12 -32.99 -11.93 21.88
CA LYS A 12 -32.18 -12.10 23.10
C LYS A 12 -31.74 -13.56 23.27
N GLU A 13 -32.64 -14.49 22.97
CA GLU A 13 -32.42 -15.93 23.06
C GLU A 13 -31.37 -16.40 22.04
N GLU A 14 -31.38 -15.85 20.82
CA GLU A 14 -30.34 -16.12 19.83
C GLU A 14 -28.96 -15.62 20.30
N LEU A 15 -28.92 -14.48 20.99
CA LEU A 15 -27.67 -13.90 21.51
C LEU A 15 -27.11 -14.65 22.71
N GLU A 16 -27.96 -15.14 23.60
CA GLU A 16 -27.58 -16.00 24.72
C GLU A 16 -27.02 -17.32 24.19
N ARG A 17 -27.78 -18.00 23.32
CA ARG A 17 -27.31 -19.22 22.67
C ARG A 17 -26.02 -19.02 21.87
N PHE A 18 -25.87 -17.88 21.19
CA PHE A 18 -24.63 -17.55 20.49
C PHE A 18 -23.43 -17.51 21.44
N ASN A 19 -23.61 -16.98 22.65
CA ASN A 19 -22.53 -16.87 23.62
C ASN A 19 -22.12 -18.23 24.21
N ASP A 20 -23.09 -19.13 24.40
CA ASP A 20 -22.86 -20.48 24.92
C ASP A 20 -22.16 -21.39 23.91
N GLU A 21 -22.52 -21.27 22.63
CA GLU A 21 -21.98 -22.10 21.54
C GLU A 21 -20.67 -21.54 20.94
N ALA A 22 -20.28 -20.31 21.30
CA ALA A 22 -19.07 -19.69 20.78
C ALA A 22 -17.81 -20.30 21.42
N ILE A 23 -16.99 -20.97 20.60
CA ILE A 23 -15.71 -21.52 21.04
C ILE A 23 -14.66 -20.42 20.97
N LEU A 24 -14.12 -20.05 22.13
CA LEU A 24 -13.11 -19.00 22.25
C LEU A 24 -11.70 -19.59 22.37
N ALA A 25 -10.76 -18.98 21.66
CA ALA A 25 -9.33 -19.23 21.85
C ALA A 25 -8.90 -18.74 23.23
N ALA A 26 -8.18 -19.57 23.97
CA ALA A 26 -7.79 -19.31 25.36
C ALA A 26 -6.87 -18.09 25.53
N ASP A 27 -6.06 -17.77 24.52
CA ASP A 27 -5.04 -16.72 24.55
C ASP A 27 -5.57 -15.35 24.10
N THR A 28 -6.44 -15.34 23.09
CA THR A 28 -6.87 -14.15 22.38
C THR A 28 -8.35 -13.86 22.53
N ASN A 29 -9.16 -14.79 23.04
CA ASN A 29 -10.62 -14.76 22.99
C ASN A 29 -11.16 -14.63 21.55
N ALA A 30 -10.41 -15.10 20.54
CA ALA A 30 -10.90 -15.21 19.17
C ALA A 30 -12.01 -16.27 19.10
N VAL A 31 -13.10 -16.00 18.38
CA VAL A 31 -14.10 -17.04 18.10
C VAL A 31 -13.52 -17.92 17.00
N LEU A 32 -13.39 -19.22 17.28
CA LEU A 32 -12.76 -20.19 16.39
C LEU A 32 -13.76 -20.79 15.40
N ASN A 33 -15.03 -20.89 15.79
CA ASN A 33 -16.07 -21.61 15.06
C ASN A 33 -17.07 -20.69 14.34
N PHE A 34 -16.59 -19.63 13.67
CA PHE A 34 -17.47 -18.69 12.98
C PHE A 34 -18.32 -19.33 11.87
N ASP A 35 -17.79 -20.34 11.18
CA ASP A 35 -18.50 -21.01 10.09
C ASP A 35 -19.60 -21.93 10.63
N GLU A 36 -19.34 -22.68 11.70
CA GLU A 36 -20.33 -23.51 12.40
C GLU A 36 -21.46 -22.66 12.99
N LEU A 37 -21.13 -21.52 13.60
CA LEU A 37 -22.12 -20.57 14.11
C LEU A 37 -22.95 -19.97 12.96
N ALA A 38 -22.33 -19.67 11.82
CA ALA A 38 -23.04 -19.17 10.64
C ALA A 38 -24.06 -20.20 10.13
N GLU A 39 -23.69 -21.47 10.08
CA GLU A 39 -24.59 -22.56 9.72
C GLU A 39 -25.71 -22.75 10.76
N MET A 40 -25.38 -22.80 12.05
CA MET A 40 -26.33 -22.99 13.15
C MET A 40 -27.43 -21.93 13.18
N PHE A 41 -27.06 -20.66 12.98
CA PHE A 41 -28.01 -19.54 12.97
C PHE A 41 -28.58 -19.25 11.58
N GLY A 42 -28.19 -20.00 10.55
CA GLY A 42 -28.59 -19.77 9.16
C GLY A 42 -28.22 -18.37 8.66
N ARG A 43 -27.07 -17.82 9.09
CA ARG A 43 -26.62 -16.46 8.78
C ARG A 43 -25.30 -16.47 8.03
N THR A 44 -24.91 -15.32 7.49
CA THR A 44 -23.57 -15.19 6.90
C THR A 44 -22.51 -15.09 8.00
N VAL A 45 -21.32 -15.65 7.74
CA VAL A 45 -20.13 -15.51 8.60
C VAL A 45 -19.87 -14.06 8.98
N SER A 46 -20.08 -13.13 8.05
CA SER A 46 -19.93 -11.70 8.34
C SER A 46 -20.97 -11.19 9.34
N GLY A 47 -22.23 -11.61 9.21
CA GLY A 47 -23.29 -11.26 10.15
C GLY A 47 -22.99 -11.74 11.57
N VAL A 48 -22.49 -12.97 11.68
CA VAL A 48 -22.06 -13.56 12.96
C VAL A 48 -20.87 -12.80 13.57
N LYS A 49 -19.86 -12.44 12.75
CA LYS A 49 -18.73 -11.60 13.18
C LYS A 49 -19.19 -10.24 13.74
N HIS A 50 -20.21 -9.63 13.13
CA HIS A 50 -20.77 -8.37 13.63
C HIS A 50 -21.42 -8.52 15.01
N VAL A 51 -22.08 -9.65 15.26
CA VAL A 51 -22.72 -9.94 16.55
C VAL A 51 -21.72 -10.22 17.65
N ALA A 52 -20.69 -11.02 17.39
CA ALA A 52 -19.59 -11.21 18.33
C ALA A 52 -18.98 -9.84 18.73
N ASN A 53 -18.74 -8.96 17.76
CA ASN A 53 -18.22 -7.61 18.04
C ASN A 53 -19.23 -6.70 18.76
N LYS A 54 -20.54 -6.90 18.57
CA LYS A 54 -21.58 -6.20 19.33
C LYS A 54 -21.58 -6.67 20.78
N LEU A 55 -21.61 -7.98 21.04
CA LEU A 55 -21.58 -8.56 22.39
C LEU A 55 -20.33 -8.17 23.17
N ARG A 56 -19.17 -8.12 22.51
CA ARG A 56 -17.93 -7.60 23.10
C ARG A 56 -18.01 -6.14 23.52
N ARG A 57 -18.67 -5.28 22.73
CA ARG A 57 -18.89 -3.87 23.09
C ARG A 57 -19.85 -3.72 24.26
N GLU A 58 -20.84 -4.61 24.35
CA GLU A 58 -21.80 -4.68 25.46
C GLU A 58 -21.23 -5.36 26.72
N GLY A 59 -20.00 -5.91 26.67
CA GLY A 59 -19.37 -6.59 27.80
C GLY A 59 -19.89 -8.01 28.06
N LYS A 60 -20.76 -8.54 27.19
CA LYS A 60 -21.34 -9.90 27.30
C LYS A 60 -20.41 -11.01 26.82
N MET A 61 -19.37 -10.64 26.06
CA MET A 61 -18.32 -11.54 25.59
C MET A 61 -16.96 -10.90 25.90
N PRO A 62 -15.93 -11.67 26.30
CA PRO A 62 -14.61 -11.12 26.56
C PRO A 62 -14.03 -10.40 25.34
N LYS A 63 -13.28 -9.32 25.61
CA LYS A 63 -12.62 -8.54 24.56
C LYS A 63 -11.61 -9.41 23.83
N TYR A 64 -11.58 -9.26 22.51
CA TYR A 64 -10.58 -9.88 21.66
C TYR A 64 -9.22 -9.23 21.91
N ASP A 65 -8.27 -10.01 22.42
CA ASP A 65 -6.90 -9.58 22.62
C ASP A 65 -6.05 -9.96 21.40
N ARG A 66 -5.64 -8.95 20.63
CA ARG A 66 -4.79 -9.11 19.44
C ARG A 66 -3.33 -9.30 19.77
N ASN A 67 -2.90 -8.96 20.98
CA ASN A 67 -1.49 -8.99 21.35
C ASN A 67 -0.98 -10.42 21.55
N ASN A 68 -1.87 -11.34 21.93
CA ASN A 68 -1.54 -12.75 22.15
C ASN A 68 -1.73 -13.62 20.90
N GLN A 69 -2.05 -13.02 19.75
CA GLN A 69 -2.26 -13.77 18.50
C GLN A 69 -0.94 -14.42 18.06
N GLN A 70 -0.91 -15.76 18.06
CA GLN A 70 0.25 -16.52 17.60
C GLN A 70 0.53 -16.34 16.11
N ASP A 71 -0.53 -16.24 15.29
CA ASP A 71 -0.40 -15.93 13.86
C ASP A 71 -0.04 -14.44 13.65
N LYS A 72 1.00 -14.20 12.86
CA LYS A 72 1.47 -12.86 12.47
C LYS A 72 0.58 -12.21 11.40
N TYR A 73 -0.39 -12.90 10.83
CA TYR A 73 -1.33 -12.29 9.90
C TYR A 73 -2.25 -11.28 10.60
N ARG A 74 -2.16 -10.00 10.19
CA ARG A 74 -2.90 -8.84 10.75
C ARG A 74 -2.64 -8.51 12.23
N SER A 75 -1.67 -9.15 12.87
CA SER A 75 -1.25 -8.76 14.22
C SER A 75 -0.49 -7.44 14.21
N PHE A 76 -0.44 -6.76 15.36
CA PHE A 76 0.33 -5.52 15.51
C PHE A 76 1.85 -5.78 15.50
N TYR A 77 2.62 -4.76 15.16
CA TYR A 77 4.08 -4.78 15.32
C TYR A 77 4.44 -4.44 16.75
N SER A 78 5.17 -5.34 17.43
CA SER A 78 5.73 -5.06 18.76
C SER A 78 6.85 -4.01 18.67
N GLU A 79 7.15 -3.30 19.76
CA GLU A 79 8.24 -2.31 19.77
C GLU A 79 9.61 -2.92 19.42
N LYS A 80 9.86 -4.16 19.84
CA LYS A 80 11.09 -4.90 19.47
C LYS A 80 11.13 -5.17 17.97
N GLU A 81 10.00 -5.62 17.40
CA GLU A 81 9.88 -5.90 15.96
C GLU A 81 10.04 -4.62 15.13
N LYS A 82 9.49 -3.49 15.59
CA LYS A 82 9.69 -2.18 14.94
C LYS A 82 11.16 -1.79 14.89
N LYS A 83 11.89 -1.91 16.01
CA LYS A 83 13.33 -1.61 16.09
C LYS A 83 14.14 -2.52 15.17
N MET A 84 13.81 -3.82 15.15
CA MET A 84 14.47 -4.80 14.27
C MET A 84 14.22 -4.49 12.79
N ILE A 85 13.00 -4.15 12.39
CA ILE A 85 12.71 -3.75 11.01
C ILE A 85 13.51 -2.51 10.64
N ALA A 86 13.60 -1.51 11.53
CA ALA A 86 14.37 -0.30 11.29
C ALA A 86 15.86 -0.56 11.10
N SER A 87 16.47 -1.42 11.92
CA SER A 87 17.88 -1.80 11.75
C SER A 87 18.12 -2.56 10.45
N LEU A 88 17.27 -3.54 10.11
CA LEU A 88 17.41 -4.30 8.87
C LEU A 88 17.29 -3.42 7.62
N VAL A 89 16.41 -2.43 7.64
CA VAL A 89 16.30 -1.47 6.54
C VAL A 89 17.53 -0.56 6.45
N ALA A 90 18.11 -0.17 7.59
CA ALA A 90 19.36 0.58 7.63
C ALA A 90 20.54 -0.24 7.08
N ASP A 91 20.54 -1.55 7.34
CA ASP A 91 21.51 -2.53 6.82
C ASP A 91 21.23 -2.95 5.36
N HIS A 92 20.35 -2.22 4.66
CA HIS A 92 20.01 -2.42 3.24
C HIS A 92 19.35 -3.76 2.86
N TYR A 93 18.74 -4.46 3.82
CA TYR A 93 17.93 -5.64 3.49
C TYR A 93 16.69 -5.24 2.69
N SER A 94 16.35 -6.07 1.71
CA SER A 94 15.11 -5.90 0.94
C SER A 94 13.88 -6.19 1.81
N PHE A 95 12.74 -5.60 1.47
CA PHE A 95 11.47 -5.91 2.15
C PHE A 95 11.05 -7.39 2.04
N GLU A 96 11.58 -8.12 1.06
CA GLU A 96 11.36 -9.57 0.92
C GLU A 96 12.16 -10.36 1.94
N GLU A 97 13.43 -10.01 2.16
CA GLU A 97 14.28 -10.65 3.16
C GLU A 97 13.79 -10.34 4.57
N ILE A 98 13.42 -9.08 4.82
CA ILE A 98 12.83 -8.67 6.11
C ILE A 98 11.55 -9.44 6.37
N ALA A 99 10.71 -9.64 5.35
CA ALA A 99 9.49 -10.44 5.47
C ALA A 99 9.78 -11.89 5.87
N ARG A 100 10.80 -12.53 5.28
CA ARG A 100 11.24 -13.88 5.66
C ARG A 100 11.74 -13.94 7.11
N ILE A 101 12.57 -12.98 7.52
CA ILE A 101 13.12 -12.90 8.89
C ILE A 101 12.01 -12.68 9.92
N THR A 102 11.09 -11.75 9.63
CA THR A 102 10.00 -11.39 10.54
C THR A 102 8.83 -12.37 10.50
N GLY A 103 8.75 -13.28 9.53
CA GLY A 103 7.56 -14.11 9.28
C GLY A 103 6.33 -13.29 8.88
N ARG A 104 6.54 -12.11 8.28
CA ARG A 104 5.49 -11.22 7.76
C ARG A 104 5.40 -11.34 6.24
N THR A 105 4.42 -10.68 5.64
CA THR A 105 4.38 -10.53 4.18
C THR A 105 5.18 -9.30 3.75
N LYS A 106 5.80 -9.35 2.55
CA LYS A 106 6.46 -8.20 1.90
C LYS A 106 5.56 -6.95 1.92
N PHE A 107 4.28 -7.12 1.61
CA PHE A 107 3.30 -6.03 1.58
C PHE A 107 3.09 -5.42 2.96
N SER A 108 3.06 -6.23 4.01
CA SER A 108 2.91 -5.74 5.39
C SER A 108 4.13 -4.90 5.81
N ILE A 109 5.35 -5.36 5.50
CA ILE A 109 6.59 -4.64 5.78
C ILE A 109 6.63 -3.32 4.99
N ALA A 110 6.32 -3.35 3.69
CA ALA A 110 6.29 -2.15 2.87
C ALA A 110 5.24 -1.12 3.37
N HIS A 111 4.05 -1.59 3.76
CA HIS A 111 3.02 -0.73 4.33
C HIS A 111 3.45 -0.13 5.67
N PHE A 112 4.02 -0.95 6.55
CA PHE A 112 4.58 -0.51 7.84
C PHE A 112 5.63 0.57 7.62
N TRP A 113 6.61 0.32 6.76
CA TRP A 113 7.69 1.27 6.48
C TRP A 113 7.17 2.57 5.88
N ARG A 114 6.19 2.52 4.97
CA ARG A 114 5.57 3.73 4.41
C ARG A 114 4.91 4.61 5.48
N LYS A 115 4.39 4.02 6.56
CA LYS A 115 3.66 4.74 7.61
C LYS A 115 4.56 5.21 8.76
N HIS A 116 5.58 4.43 9.09
CA HIS A 116 6.39 4.61 10.31
C HIS A 116 7.88 4.79 10.03
N GLY A 117 8.35 4.38 8.86
CA GLY A 117 9.74 4.51 8.45
C GLY A 117 10.07 5.91 7.94
N HIS A 118 11.36 6.16 7.79
CA HIS A 118 11.85 7.38 7.16
C HIS A 118 11.87 7.21 5.63
N PRO A 119 11.82 8.31 4.88
CA PRO A 119 11.95 8.26 3.42
C PRO A 119 13.25 7.55 3.04
N LEU A 120 13.13 6.42 2.31
CA LEU A 120 14.30 5.74 1.72
C LEU A 120 14.87 6.51 0.53
N ALA A 121 14.06 7.40 -0.05
CA ALA A 121 14.50 8.24 -1.13
C ALA A 121 15.46 9.31 -0.59
N ARG A 122 16.71 9.28 -1.09
CA ARG A 122 17.70 10.35 -0.89
C ARG A 122 17.06 11.71 -1.20
N SER A 123 16.94 12.57 -0.18
CA SER A 123 16.47 13.95 -0.33
C SER A 123 17.33 14.71 -1.32
N TRP A 124 16.74 15.68 -2.03
CA TRP A 124 17.49 16.61 -2.88
C TRP A 124 18.16 17.65 -2.01
N SER A 125 19.47 17.83 -2.20
CA SER A 125 20.19 18.95 -1.59
C SER A 125 19.96 20.24 -2.39
N SER A 126 20.23 21.39 -1.77
CA SER A 126 20.13 22.69 -2.44
C SER A 126 21.07 22.78 -3.64
N GLU A 127 22.25 22.18 -3.52
CA GLU A 127 23.27 22.11 -4.57
C GLU A 127 22.79 21.25 -5.75
N GLU A 128 22.19 20.09 -5.47
CA GLU A 128 21.61 19.23 -6.50
C GLU A 128 20.41 19.89 -7.20
N GLU A 129 19.53 20.57 -6.45
CA GLU A 129 18.44 21.36 -7.06
C GLU A 129 19.01 22.46 -7.97
N SER A 130 20.06 23.16 -7.52
CA SER A 130 20.69 24.25 -8.29
C SER A 130 21.37 23.73 -9.54
N LEU A 131 22.12 22.63 -9.42
CA LEU A 131 22.75 21.96 -10.55
C LEU A 131 21.71 21.47 -11.55
N LEU A 132 20.62 20.85 -11.09
CA LEU A 132 19.52 20.44 -11.97
C LEU A 132 18.94 21.62 -12.74
N LEU A 133 18.71 22.76 -12.09
CA LEU A 133 18.16 23.96 -12.75
C LEU A 133 19.11 24.54 -13.80
N ASP A 134 20.43 24.40 -13.61
CA ASP A 134 21.45 24.89 -14.53
C ASP A 134 21.56 24.04 -15.81
N ILE A 135 21.54 22.71 -15.67
CA ILE A 135 21.83 21.78 -16.78
C ILE A 135 20.58 21.25 -17.50
N ILE A 136 19.38 21.50 -16.97
CA ILE A 136 18.13 20.95 -17.54
C ILE A 136 17.81 21.58 -18.89
N LYS A 137 17.51 20.73 -19.88
CA LYS A 137 17.18 21.15 -21.25
C LYS A 137 15.73 20.79 -21.56
N PHE A 138 15.04 21.71 -22.23
CA PHE A 138 13.65 21.56 -22.64
C PHE A 138 13.50 21.63 -24.16
N ASP A 139 12.48 20.97 -24.69
CA ASP A 139 11.99 21.24 -26.06
C ASP A 139 11.07 22.47 -26.09
N ARG A 140 10.57 22.84 -27.28
CA ARG A 140 9.70 24.01 -27.47
C ARG A 140 8.39 23.95 -26.69
N TYR A 141 7.99 22.78 -26.19
CA TYR A 141 6.78 22.57 -25.40
C TYR A 141 7.07 22.47 -23.90
N GLY A 142 8.30 22.72 -23.48
CA GLY A 142 8.74 22.60 -22.10
C GLY A 142 8.90 21.15 -21.65
N VAL A 143 9.03 20.16 -22.53
CA VAL A 143 9.31 18.77 -22.13
C VAL A 143 10.81 18.59 -21.96
N VAL A 144 11.23 17.94 -20.87
CA VAL A 144 12.65 17.67 -20.62
C VAL A 144 13.20 16.69 -21.66
N THR A 145 14.26 17.07 -22.35
CA THR A 145 14.86 16.28 -23.44
C THR A 145 16.06 15.46 -22.98
N ASN A 146 16.78 15.92 -21.95
CA ASN A 146 18.08 15.37 -21.56
C ASN A 146 18.07 14.48 -20.31
N TYR A 147 16.98 13.76 -20.03
CA TYR A 147 16.88 12.90 -18.84
C TYR A 147 18.07 11.96 -18.63
N LYS A 148 18.61 11.36 -19.70
CA LYS A 148 19.75 10.43 -19.60
C LYS A 148 21.00 11.13 -19.06
N GLU A 149 21.32 12.31 -19.59
CA GLU A 149 22.43 13.17 -19.13
C GLU A 149 22.22 13.57 -17.66
N LEU A 150 21.00 13.96 -17.27
CA LEU A 150 20.67 14.29 -15.88
C LEU A 150 20.88 13.10 -14.93
N GLN A 151 20.56 11.89 -15.35
CA GLN A 151 20.77 10.68 -14.53
C GLN A 151 22.24 10.42 -14.27
N GLU A 152 23.09 10.61 -15.29
CA GLU A 152 24.54 10.42 -15.22
C GLU A 152 25.18 11.48 -14.32
N ILE A 153 24.84 12.77 -14.50
CA ILE A 153 25.44 13.88 -13.74
C ILE A 153 24.97 13.89 -12.28
N LEU A 154 23.68 13.71 -12.03
CA LEU A 154 23.12 13.80 -10.67
C LEU A 154 23.20 12.48 -9.90
N ASN A 155 23.64 11.40 -10.56
CA ASN A 155 23.62 10.04 -10.05
C ASN A 155 22.25 9.68 -9.43
N ARG A 156 21.17 9.98 -10.16
CA ARG A 156 19.79 9.78 -9.74
C ARG A 156 19.01 9.00 -10.77
N GLN A 157 18.04 8.24 -10.30
CA GLN A 157 17.13 7.47 -11.16
C GLN A 157 16.16 8.40 -11.89
N TYR A 158 15.77 8.02 -13.12
CA TYR A 158 14.82 8.75 -13.97
C TYR A 158 13.58 9.25 -13.20
N ASN A 159 12.93 8.36 -12.45
CA ASN A 159 11.71 8.70 -11.70
C ASN A 159 11.96 9.72 -10.59
N SER A 160 13.12 9.70 -9.94
CA SER A 160 13.48 10.69 -8.92
C SER A 160 13.60 12.09 -9.53
N ILE A 161 14.30 12.19 -10.67
CA ILE A 161 14.48 13.45 -11.41
C ILE A 161 13.13 13.94 -11.95
N ARG A 162 12.33 13.07 -12.56
CA ARG A 162 11.00 13.42 -13.08
C ARG A 162 10.08 13.99 -12.00
N VAL A 163 10.08 13.39 -10.80
CA VAL A 163 9.30 13.87 -9.67
C VAL A 163 9.82 15.22 -9.18
N GLU A 164 11.13 15.44 -9.15
CA GLU A 164 11.69 16.72 -8.71
C GLU A 164 11.38 17.84 -9.70
N VAL A 165 11.54 17.60 -11.01
CA VAL A 165 11.12 18.56 -12.05
C VAL A 165 9.66 18.95 -11.88
N TYR A 166 8.77 17.99 -11.60
CA TYR A 166 7.36 18.28 -11.32
C TYR A 166 7.17 19.18 -10.09
N LYS A 167 7.90 18.95 -8.99
CA LYS A 167 7.84 19.81 -7.80
C LYS A 167 8.39 21.20 -8.08
N LEU A 168 9.51 21.32 -8.78
CA LEU A 168 10.11 22.60 -9.17
C LEU A 168 9.14 23.43 -10.01
N ARG A 169 8.41 22.80 -10.94
CA ARG A 169 7.31 23.45 -11.66
C ARG A 169 6.18 23.91 -10.76
N LYS A 170 5.73 23.06 -9.83
CA LYS A 170 4.68 23.42 -8.87
C LYS A 170 5.09 24.60 -7.96
N ARG A 171 6.39 24.71 -7.66
CA ARG A 171 6.99 25.82 -6.90
C ARG A 171 7.27 27.06 -7.76
N GLY A 172 7.05 27.03 -9.07
CA GLY A 172 7.33 28.14 -9.98
C GLY A 172 8.80 28.34 -10.33
N LYS A 173 9.70 27.45 -9.90
CA LYS A 173 11.13 27.49 -10.26
C LYS A 173 11.40 27.04 -11.70
N LEU A 174 10.46 26.32 -12.31
CA LEU A 174 10.50 25.90 -13.71
C LEU A 174 9.18 26.25 -14.37
N GLN A 175 9.24 26.57 -15.66
CA GLN A 175 8.03 26.79 -16.46
C GLN A 175 7.19 25.52 -16.57
N ARG A 176 5.87 25.70 -16.60
CA ARG A 176 4.92 24.60 -16.82
C ARG A 176 5.07 24.11 -18.26
N ALA A 177 5.16 22.80 -18.43
CA ALA A 177 5.15 22.23 -19.78
C ALA A 177 3.76 22.41 -20.39
N GLU A 178 3.72 22.85 -21.65
CA GLU A 178 2.50 22.96 -22.45
C GLU A 178 1.98 21.57 -22.84
N ARG A 179 2.87 20.58 -22.85
CA ARG A 179 2.57 19.19 -23.18
C ARG A 179 3.15 18.25 -22.15
N ASN A 180 2.44 17.15 -21.90
CA ASN A 180 2.95 16.01 -21.17
C ASN A 180 3.42 14.91 -22.13
N GLY A 181 4.54 14.25 -21.81
CA GLY A 181 4.92 12.99 -22.46
C GLY A 181 6.19 13.06 -23.30
N MET A 182 6.14 12.45 -24.49
CA MET A 182 7.29 12.18 -25.34
C MET A 182 7.95 13.47 -25.87
N PRO A 183 9.29 13.58 -25.84
CA PRO A 183 10.02 14.68 -26.48
C PRO A 183 9.64 14.85 -27.95
N GLU A 184 9.72 16.08 -28.45
CA GLU A 184 9.38 16.40 -29.84
C GLU A 184 10.09 15.53 -30.88
N GLU A 185 11.40 15.36 -30.77
CA GLU A 185 12.20 14.57 -31.72
C GLU A 185 11.68 13.13 -31.86
N LYS A 186 11.43 12.47 -30.73
CA LYS A 186 10.86 11.12 -30.70
C LYS A 186 9.45 11.06 -31.27
N ARG A 187 8.66 12.12 -31.08
CA ARG A 187 7.30 12.19 -31.63
C ARG A 187 7.34 12.30 -33.16
N GLU A 188 8.25 13.08 -33.73
CA GLU A 188 8.43 13.17 -35.18
C GLU A 188 8.99 11.87 -35.79
N GLU A 189 9.89 11.19 -35.08
CA GLU A 189 10.31 9.83 -35.42
C GLU A 189 9.13 8.85 -35.43
N PHE A 190 8.31 8.86 -34.39
CA PHE A 190 7.12 8.01 -34.31
C PHE A 190 6.11 8.30 -35.43
N LYS A 191 5.87 9.58 -35.77
CA LYS A 191 5.02 9.95 -36.92
C LYS A 191 5.57 9.39 -38.23
N ARG A 192 6.89 9.49 -38.47
CA ARG A 192 7.54 8.92 -39.65
C ARG A 192 7.39 7.41 -39.71
N TYR A 193 7.55 6.73 -38.57
CA TYR A 193 7.31 5.29 -38.45
C TYR A 193 5.86 4.96 -38.81
N VAL A 194 4.87 5.62 -38.19
CA VAL A 194 3.45 5.35 -38.43
C VAL A 194 3.08 5.57 -39.90
N HIS A 195 3.55 6.67 -40.50
CA HIS A 195 3.30 6.94 -41.92
C HIS A 195 3.91 5.87 -42.84
N ARG A 196 5.12 5.38 -42.52
CA ARG A 196 5.78 4.34 -43.32
C ARG A 196 5.04 3.00 -43.28
N PHE A 197 4.50 2.60 -42.13
CA PHE A 197 3.96 1.25 -41.93
C PHE A 197 2.44 1.15 -42.02
N PHE A 198 1.69 2.25 -41.80
CA PHE A 198 0.23 2.20 -41.74
C PHE A 198 -0.48 3.04 -42.79
N VAL A 199 0.22 3.93 -43.51
CA VAL A 199 -0.40 4.81 -44.52
C VAL A 199 -0.05 4.40 -45.97
N LYS A 200 1.04 3.64 -46.17
CA LYS A 200 1.45 3.13 -47.50
C LYS A 200 0.85 1.77 -47.89
N SER A 201 -0.20 1.31 -47.22
CA SER A 201 -0.84 0.00 -47.47
C SER A 201 -2.14 0.10 -48.30
N VAL A 202 -2.30 1.17 -49.10
CA VAL A 202 -3.40 1.32 -50.07
C VAL A 202 -2.81 1.63 -51.43
#